data_AF-A0A956R9X1-F1
#
_entry.id   AF-A0A956R9X1-F1
#
_cell.length_a   1.000
_cell.length_b   1.000
_cell.length_c   1.000
_cell.angle_alpha   90.00
_cell.angle_beta   90.00
_cell.angle_gamma   90.00
#
_symmetry.space_group_name_H-M   'P 1'
#
loop_
_entity.id
_entity.type
_entity.pdbx_description
1 polymer ?
#
loop_
_entity_poly.entity_id
_entity_poly.type
_entity_poly.pdbx_seq_one_letter_code
_entity_poly.pdbx_strand_id
1 'polypeptide(L)'
;TAVRAEGDALVMRLDDGREVPLPLPTLWDEPDRGLRAQAPSRHSGRALAVRFTNRAQMDLAPWLEPDDGDGTVLVRHGERWPIPRVEPRPT
;
A
#
# COMPACT_ATOMS: atom_id res chain seq x y z
N THR A 1 5.52 -1.04 -10.27
CA THR A 1 4.22 -1.02 -9.56
C THR A 1 3.47 0.26 -9.90
N ALA A 2 2.14 0.23 -9.94
CA ALA A 2 1.25 1.39 -10.04
C ALA A 2 0.02 1.20 -9.15
N VAL A 3 -0.66 2.28 -8.78
CA VAL A 3 -1.91 2.23 -8.01
C VAL A 3 -3.02 2.95 -8.77
N ARG A 4 -4.25 2.45 -8.69
CA ARG A 4 -5.43 3.14 -9.22
C ARG A 4 -6.65 2.85 -8.35
N ALA A 5 -7.62 3.75 -8.38
CA ALA A 5 -8.94 3.46 -7.85
C ALA A 5 -9.74 2.59 -8.83
N GLU A 6 -10.52 1.67 -8.29
CA GLU A 6 -11.49 0.86 -9.02
C GLU A 6 -12.75 0.72 -8.17
N GLY A 7 -13.80 1.48 -8.52
CA GLY A 7 -15.01 1.60 -7.70
C GLY A 7 -14.65 1.99 -6.26
N ASP A 8 -14.95 1.10 -5.32
CA ASP A 8 -14.70 1.25 -3.88
C ASP A 8 -13.43 0.54 -3.39
N ALA A 9 -12.54 0.11 -4.28
CA ALA A 9 -11.23 -0.42 -3.92
C ALA A 9 -10.05 0.39 -4.51
N LEU A 10 -8.89 0.25 -3.89
CA LEU A 10 -7.61 0.58 -4.51
C LEU A 10 -7.01 -0.70 -5.07
N VAL A 11 -6.48 -0.63 -6.28
CA VAL A 11 -5.88 -1.76 -6.99
C VAL A 11 -4.42 -1.44 -7.28
N MET A 12 -3.56 -2.41 -6.99
CA MET A 12 -2.14 -2.37 -7.29
C MET A 12 -1.86 -3.19 -8.53
N ARG A 13 -1.20 -2.58 -9.52
CA ARG A 13 -0.59 -3.29 -10.64
C ARG A 13 0.86 -3.62 -10.31
N LEU A 14 1.15 -4.91 -10.19
CA LEU A 14 2.48 -5.46 -9.92
C LEU A 14 3.38 -5.40 -11.17
N ASP A 15 4.69 -5.52 -10.98
CA ASP A 15 5.66 -5.49 -12.08
C ASP A 15 5.53 -6.69 -13.02
N ASP A 16 4.95 -7.81 -12.55
CA ASP A 16 4.65 -8.98 -13.36
C ASP A 16 3.33 -8.85 -14.17
N GLY A 17 2.73 -7.66 -14.15
CA GLY A 17 1.51 -7.31 -14.89
C GLY A 17 0.21 -7.69 -14.20
N ARG A 18 0.25 -8.43 -13.07
CA ARG A 18 -0.97 -8.76 -12.32
C ARG A 18 -1.56 -7.53 -11.65
N GLU A 19 -2.88 -7.52 -11.55
CA GLU A 19 -3.61 -6.56 -10.75
C GLU A 19 -4.17 -7.27 -9.52
N VAL A 20 -3.91 -6.71 -8.35
CA VAL A 20 -4.36 -7.24 -7.06
C VAL A 20 -4.96 -6.09 -6.24
N PRO A 21 -6.00 -6.36 -5.41
CA PRO A 21 -6.47 -5.36 -4.45
C PRO A 21 -5.30 -4.89 -3.57
N LEU A 22 -5.23 -3.59 -3.29
CA LEU A 22 -4.27 -3.05 -2.34
C LEU A 22 -4.68 -3.51 -0.93
N PRO A 23 -3.90 -4.37 -0.25
CA PRO A 23 -4.29 -4.87 1.06
C PRO A 23 -3.89 -3.85 2.13
N LEU A 24 -4.80 -2.93 2.44
CA LEU A 24 -4.62 -1.85 3.42
C LEU A 24 -4.08 -2.33 4.79
N PRO A 25 -4.52 -3.47 5.36
CA PRO A 25 -3.98 -3.96 6.64
C PRO A 25 -2.50 -4.31 6.61
N THR A 26 -1.94 -4.50 5.41
CA THR A 26 -0.53 -4.82 5.18
C THR A 26 0.24 -3.67 4.58
N LEU A 27 -0.32 -2.44 4.55
CA LEU A 27 0.38 -1.25 4.09
C LEU A 27 1.26 -0.70 5.23
N TRP A 28 2.50 -0.34 4.96
CA TRP A 28 3.39 0.32 5.93
C TRP A 28 4.39 1.24 5.24
N ASP A 29 4.86 2.25 5.97
CA ASP A 29 5.94 3.13 5.55
C ASP A 29 7.24 2.73 6.23
N GLU A 30 8.13 2.04 5.50
CA GLU A 30 9.40 1.63 6.07
C GLU A 30 10.39 2.82 6.10
N PRO A 31 10.96 3.17 7.27
CA PRO A 31 11.90 4.28 7.40
C PRO A 31 13.02 4.18 6.36
N ASP A 32 13.26 5.30 5.67
CA ASP A 32 14.28 5.46 4.62
C ASP A 32 14.11 4.54 3.38
N ARG A 33 13.04 3.74 3.32
CA ARG A 33 12.78 2.79 2.23
C ARG A 33 11.44 3.01 1.54
N GLY A 34 10.54 3.72 2.22
CA GLY A 34 9.25 4.19 1.72
C GLY A 34 8.15 3.15 1.83
N LEU A 35 7.03 3.46 1.18
CA LEU A 35 5.79 2.69 1.29
C LEU A 35 5.90 1.27 0.71
N ARG A 36 5.28 0.32 1.41
CA ARG A 36 5.23 -1.09 1.07
C ARG A 36 3.87 -1.70 1.37
N ALA A 37 3.52 -2.75 0.64
CA ALA A 37 2.38 -3.62 0.95
C ALA A 37 2.73 -5.08 0.71
N GLN A 38 1.97 -6.01 1.29
CA GLN A 38 2.13 -7.42 0.94
C GLN A 38 1.35 -7.77 -0.33
N ALA A 39 1.92 -8.63 -1.18
CA ALA A 39 1.22 -9.22 -2.31
C ALA A 39 1.56 -10.71 -2.46
N PRO A 40 0.65 -11.54 -3.00
CA PRO A 40 0.93 -12.96 -3.19
C PRO A 40 1.97 -13.16 -4.31
N SER A 41 3.00 -13.95 -4.00
CA SER A 41 3.95 -14.48 -4.98
C SER A 41 3.23 -15.22 -6.09
N ARG A 42 3.65 -15.00 -7.34
CA ARG A 42 3.08 -15.68 -8.51
C ARG A 42 3.24 -17.19 -8.45
N HIS A 43 4.38 -17.68 -7.94
CA HIS A 43 4.73 -19.10 -8.01
C HIS A 43 4.24 -19.92 -6.82
N SER A 44 4.14 -19.32 -5.64
CA SER A 44 3.85 -20.03 -4.40
C SER A 44 2.66 -19.48 -3.61
N GLY A 45 2.10 -18.33 -4.01
CA GLY A 45 1.05 -17.63 -3.25
C GLY A 45 1.53 -16.99 -1.95
N ARG A 46 2.76 -17.28 -1.50
CA ARG A 46 3.34 -16.69 -0.28
C ARG A 46 3.33 -15.16 -0.35
N ALA A 47 2.93 -14.51 0.73
CA ALA A 47 2.99 -13.06 0.87
C ALA A 47 4.43 -12.54 0.75
N LEU A 48 4.63 -11.54 -0.10
CA LEU A 48 5.90 -10.85 -0.33
C LEU A 48 5.72 -9.36 -0.09
N ALA A 49 6.69 -8.74 0.59
CA ALA A 49 6.76 -7.30 0.72
C ALA A 49 7.11 -6.65 -0.63
N VAL A 50 6.16 -5.94 -1.21
CA VAL A 50 6.32 -5.18 -2.46
C VAL A 50 6.60 -3.74 -2.11
N ARG A 51 7.70 -3.20 -2.65
CA ARG A 51 8.03 -1.77 -2.55
C ARG A 51 7.23 -0.97 -3.57
N PHE A 52 6.68 0.15 -3.14
CA PHE A 52 6.05 1.10 -4.04
C PHE A 52 7.14 1.87 -4.78
N THR A 53 7.06 1.87 -6.10
CA THR A 53 7.89 2.75 -6.93
C THR A 53 7.46 4.19 -6.71
N ASN A 54 8.30 5.16 -7.09
CA ASN A 54 7.91 6.59 -7.05
C ASN A 54 6.59 6.84 -7.80
N ARG A 55 6.35 6.13 -8.91
CA ARG A 55 5.08 6.23 -9.64
C ARG A 55 3.90 5.76 -8.81
N ALA A 56 4.01 4.59 -8.18
CA ALA A 56 2.96 4.05 -7.31
C ALA A 56 2.70 4.94 -6.09
N GLN A 57 3.73 5.59 -5.55
CA GLN A 57 3.56 6.56 -4.45
C GLN A 57 2.81 7.81 -4.93
N MET A 58 3.17 8.36 -6.09
CA MET A 58 2.44 9.50 -6.67
C MET A 58 0.99 9.13 -7.01
N ASP A 59 0.75 7.89 -7.47
CA ASP A 59 -0.59 7.39 -7.71
C ASP A 59 -1.43 7.31 -6.42
N LEU A 60 -0.81 6.92 -5.31
CA LEU A 60 -1.49 6.80 -4.02
C LEU A 60 -1.65 8.14 -3.28
N ALA A 61 -0.80 9.13 -3.59
CA ALA A 61 -0.75 10.43 -2.92
C ALA A 61 -2.11 11.15 -2.73
N PRO A 62 -3.08 11.09 -3.65
CA PRO A 62 -4.39 11.71 -3.44
C PRO A 62 -5.18 11.17 -2.23
N TRP A 63 -4.83 9.99 -1.72
CA TRP A 63 -5.45 9.37 -0.56
C TRP A 63 -4.56 9.39 0.68
N LEU A 64 -3.39 10.04 0.62
CA LEU A 64 -2.48 10.13 1.77
C LEU A 64 -2.64 11.48 2.46
N GLU A 65 -2.87 11.45 3.76
CA GLU A 65 -2.86 12.64 4.61
C GLU A 65 -1.81 12.48 5.72
N PRO A 66 -1.22 13.58 6.20
CA PRO A 66 -0.43 13.55 7.43
C PRO A 66 -1.32 13.14 8.62
N ASP A 67 -0.75 12.38 9.53
CA ASP A 67 -1.35 12.14 10.86
C ASP A 67 -0.94 13.28 11.82
N ASP A 68 -1.59 13.40 12.99
CA ASP A 68 -1.30 14.48 13.97
C ASP A 68 0.13 14.43 14.58
N GLY A 69 0.96 13.46 14.17
CA GLY A 69 2.39 13.33 14.49
C GLY A 69 3.25 13.09 13.24
N ASP A 70 4.32 12.30 13.36
CA ASP A 70 5.20 11.94 12.22
C ASP A 70 4.64 10.80 11.35
N GLY A 71 3.32 10.61 11.37
CA GLY A 71 2.62 9.50 10.74
C GLY A 71 2.01 9.86 9.39
N THR A 72 1.52 8.84 8.70
CA THR A 72 0.71 8.99 7.49
C THR A 72 -0.56 8.18 7.67
N VAL A 73 -1.69 8.71 7.24
CA VAL A 73 -2.95 7.99 7.16
C VAL A 73 -3.38 7.88 5.70
N LEU A 74 -3.97 6.75 5.34
CA LEU A 74 -4.71 6.61 4.10
C LEU A 74 -6.16 6.99 4.38
N VAL A 75 -6.74 7.87 3.55
CA VAL A 75 -8.11 8.35 3.69
C VAL A 75 -8.88 8.10 2.42
N ARG A 76 -9.99 7.37 2.54
CA ARG A 76 -10.87 7.08 1.41
C ARG A 76 -12.28 6.82 1.90
N HIS A 77 -13.26 7.41 1.21
CA HIS A 77 -14.68 7.25 1.53
C HIS A 77 -15.04 7.61 3.00
N GLY A 78 -14.31 8.56 3.59
CA GLY A 78 -14.47 8.97 4.99
C GLY A 78 -13.84 8.01 6.01
N GLU A 79 -13.32 6.87 5.58
CA GLU A 79 -12.56 5.95 6.42
C GLU A 79 -11.08 6.35 6.45
N ARG A 80 -10.45 6.16 7.61
CA ARG A 80 -9.06 6.51 7.88
C ARG A 80 -8.31 5.26 8.33
N TRP A 81 -7.21 4.95 7.64
CA TRP A 81 -6.33 3.83 7.95
C TRP A 81 -4.93 4.34 8.28
N PRO A 82 -4.48 4.26 9.55
CA PRO A 82 -3.11 4.57 9.91
C PRO A 82 -2.13 3.67 9.16
N ILE A 83 -1.10 4.28 8.57
CA ILE A 83 -0.01 3.57 7.91
C ILE A 83 1.13 3.43 8.94
N PRO A 84 1.35 2.23 9.51
CA PRO A 84 2.41 2.01 10.49
C PRO A 84 3.79 2.22 9.87
N ARG A 85 4.78 2.54 10.70
CA ARG A 85 6.19 2.66 10.29
C ARG A 85 6.98 1.34 10.40
N VAL A 86 6.29 0.24 10.67
CA VAL A 86 6.85 -1.10 10.85
C VAL A 86 6.01 -2.09 10.07
N GLU A 87 6.64 -3.17 9.60
CA GLU A 87 5.92 -4.22 8.87
C GLU A 87 4.81 -4.82 9.75
N PRO A 88 3.55 -4.85 9.27
CA PRO A 88 2.45 -5.48 9.99
C PRO A 88 2.70 -6.99 10.06
N ARG A 89 2.62 -7.55 11.27
CA ARG A 89 2.71 -9.01 11.43
C ARG A 89 1.39 -9.63 10.99
N PRO A 90 1.41 -10.70 10.17
CA PRO A 90 0.19 -11.46 9.92
C PRO A 90 -0.32 -12.03 11.25
N THR A 91 -1.59 -11.74 11.57
CA THR A 91 -2.33 -12.34 12.68
C THR A 91 -2.72 -13.77 12.38
#